data_AF-K6V1S0-F1
#
_entry.id   AF-K6V1S0-F1
#
_cell.length_a   1.000
_cell.length_b   1.000
_cell.length_c   1.000
_cell.angle_alpha   90.00
_cell.angle_beta   90.00
_cell.angle_gamma   90.00
#
_symmetry.space_group_name_H-M   'P 1'
#
loop_
_entity.id
_entity.type
_entity.pdbx_description
1 polymer ?
#
loop_
_entity_poly.entity_id
_entity_poly.type
_entity_poly.pdbx_seq_one_letter_code
_entity_poly.pdbx_strand_id
1 'polypeptide(L)'
;MTDAERREAIERIRARRGFWVHLTVYLVVNAGLVLIWYLGSGGYFWPVWPLLGWGIGLAAHGFGVFVGVSPPSEERIQREIDRGRRS
;
A
#
# COMPACT_ATOMS: atom_id res chain seq x y z
N MET A 1 1.15 13.31 -27.10
CA MET A 1 1.38 12.39 -25.98
C MET A 1 2.85 12.03 -25.99
N THR A 2 3.62 12.73 -25.17
CA THR A 2 5.08 12.57 -25.02
C THR A 2 5.41 11.35 -24.15
N ASP A 3 6.59 10.76 -24.29
CA ASP A 3 7.00 9.60 -23.49
C ASP A 3 7.01 9.89 -21.97
N ALA A 4 7.21 11.15 -21.59
CA ALA A 4 7.11 11.62 -20.21
C ALA A 4 5.68 11.48 -19.65
N GLU A 5 4.67 11.91 -20.41
CA GLU A 5 3.25 11.79 -20.02
C GLU A 5 2.82 10.31 -19.89
N ARG A 6 3.35 9.43 -20.75
CA ARG A 6 3.12 7.97 -20.65
C ARG A 6 3.71 7.38 -19.37
N ARG A 7 4.94 7.75 -19.01
CA ARG A 7 5.62 7.22 -17.81
C ARG A 7 4.94 7.66 -16.53
N GLU A 8 4.55 8.93 -16.43
CA GLU A 8 3.86 9.48 -15.27
C GLU A 8 2.48 8.81 -15.05
N ALA A 9 1.75 8.56 -16.14
CA ALA A 9 0.50 7.81 -16.09
C ALA A 9 0.70 6.35 -15.61
N ILE A 10 1.77 5.68 -16.07
CA ILE A 10 2.08 4.30 -15.69
C ILE A 10 2.49 4.20 -14.21
N GLU A 11 3.28 5.13 -13.69
CA GLU A 11 3.67 5.16 -12.27
C GLU A 11 2.47 5.31 -11.35
N ARG A 12 1.55 6.24 -11.66
CA ARG A 12 0.30 6.41 -10.88
C ARG A 12 -0.54 5.14 -10.84
N ILE A 13 -0.57 4.37 -11.93
CA ILE A 13 -1.29 3.10 -12.00
C ILE A 13 -0.55 2.01 -11.18
N ARG A 14 0.79 2.00 -11.20
CA ARG A 14 1.60 1.00 -10.48
C ARG A 14 1.54 1.18 -8.97
N ALA A 15 1.57 2.41 -8.48
CA ALA A 15 1.44 2.74 -7.06
C ALA A 15 0.10 2.27 -6.49
N ARG A 16 -1.00 2.48 -7.23
CA ARG A 16 -2.32 1.96 -6.85
C ARG A 16 -2.37 0.43 -6.80
N ARG A 17 -1.73 -0.26 -7.74
CA ARG A 17 -1.70 -1.74 -7.75
C ARG A 17 -1.02 -2.33 -6.52
N GLY A 18 0.07 -1.75 -6.03
CA GLY A 18 0.77 -2.23 -4.84
C GLY A 18 -0.12 -2.23 -3.60
N PHE A 19 -0.88 -1.16 -3.40
CA PHE A 19 -1.84 -1.05 -2.29
C PHE A 19 -2.98 -2.06 -2.39
N TRP A 20 -3.58 -2.23 -3.58
CA TRP A 20 -4.67 -3.19 -3.79
C TRP A 20 -4.26 -4.63 -3.52
N VAL A 21 -3.02 -5.02 -3.84
CA VAL A 21 -2.49 -6.35 -3.50
C VAL A 21 -2.42 -6.53 -1.99
N HIS A 22 -1.86 -5.56 -1.26
CA HIS A 22 -1.76 -5.64 0.20
C HIS A 22 -3.14 -5.66 0.88
N LEU A 23 -4.10 -4.86 0.38
CA LEU A 23 -5.47 -4.87 0.86
C LEU A 23 -6.18 -6.21 0.60
N THR A 24 -5.99 -6.79 -0.59
CA THR A 24 -6.58 -8.09 -0.95
C THR A 24 -6.01 -9.20 -0.06
N VAL A 25 -4.69 -9.25 0.12
CA VAL A 25 -4.04 -10.21 1.02
C VAL A 25 -4.55 -10.04 2.45
N TYR A 26 -4.66 -8.80 2.94
CA TYR A 26 -5.20 -8.53 4.27
C TYR A 26 -6.62 -9.07 4.44
N LEU A 27 -7.52 -8.80 3.49
CA LEU A 27 -8.90 -9.29 3.55
C LEU A 27 -8.97 -10.81 3.50
N VAL A 28 -8.22 -11.46 2.61
CA VAL A 28 -8.20 -12.92 2.46
C VAL A 28 -7.69 -13.60 3.73
N VAL A 29 -6.58 -13.13 4.30
CA VAL A 29 -5.99 -13.69 5.52
C VAL A 29 -6.91 -13.50 6.71
N ASN A 30 -7.43 -12.29 6.94
CA ASN A 30 -8.31 -12.01 8.07
C ASN A 30 -9.65 -12.77 7.95
N ALA A 31 -10.23 -12.86 6.74
CA ALA A 31 -11.42 -13.68 6.51
C ALA A 31 -11.15 -15.16 6.83
N GLY A 32 -9.98 -15.70 6.44
CA GLY A 32 -9.57 -17.04 6.79
C GLY A 32 -9.43 -17.25 8.30
N LEU A 33 -8.82 -16.30 9.03
CA LEU A 33 -8.67 -16.37 10.48
C LEU A 33 -10.04 -16.32 11.20
N VAL A 34 -10.93 -15.45 10.75
CA VAL A 34 -12.30 -15.36 11.27
C VAL A 34 -13.07 -16.65 10.98
N LEU A 35 -12.91 -17.23 9.79
CA LEU A 35 -13.54 -18.50 9.44
C LEU A 35 -13.02 -19.65 10.31
N ILE A 36 -11.71 -19.73 10.56
CA ILE A 36 -11.12 -20.72 11.48
C ILE A 36 -11.67 -20.54 12.90
N TRP A 37 -11.81 -19.30 13.38
CA TRP A 37 -12.41 -19.03 14.68
C TRP A 37 -13.89 -19.45 14.72
N TYR A 38 -14.67 -19.13 13.68
CA TYR A 38 -16.09 -19.44 13.58
C TYR A 38 -16.37 -20.94 13.48
N LEU A 39 -15.54 -21.68 12.75
CA LEU A 39 -15.63 -23.14 12.62
C LEU A 39 -15.06 -23.89 13.85
N GLY A 40 -14.29 -23.19 14.68
CA GLY A 40 -13.79 -23.70 15.96
C GLY A 40 -14.83 -23.64 17.07
N SER A 41 -14.36 -23.65 18.32
CA SER A 41 -15.23 -23.66 19.51
C SER A 41 -15.86 -22.32 19.86
N GLY A 42 -15.66 -21.26 19.05
CA GLY A 42 -16.25 -19.94 19.30
C GLY A 42 -15.82 -19.30 20.63
N GLY A 43 -14.65 -19.66 21.16
CA GLY A 43 -14.08 -19.09 22.38
C GLY A 43 -13.63 -17.63 22.18
N TYR A 44 -12.60 -17.21 22.92
CA TYR A 44 -12.06 -15.86 22.80
C TYR A 44 -11.72 -15.48 21.35
N PHE A 45 -12.19 -14.31 20.90
CA PHE A 45 -12.01 -13.79 19.53
C PHE A 45 -10.57 -13.30 19.31
N TRP A 46 -9.63 -14.25 19.29
CA TRP A 46 -8.23 -14.00 19.03
C TRP A 46 -7.90 -13.39 17.65
N PRO A 47 -8.72 -13.50 16.58
CA PRO A 47 -8.44 -12.83 15.31
C PRO A 47 -8.34 -11.29 15.42
N VAL A 48 -8.83 -10.69 16.52
CA VAL A 48 -8.72 -9.25 16.77
C VAL A 48 -7.27 -8.74 16.76
N TRP A 49 -6.31 -9.55 17.24
CA TRP A 49 -4.91 -9.15 17.33
C TRP A 49 -4.24 -8.99 15.95
N PRO A 50 -4.30 -9.97 15.03
CA PRO A 50 -3.81 -9.78 13.67
C PRO A 50 -4.60 -8.70 12.91
N LEU A 51 -5.92 -8.58 13.13
CA LEU A 51 -6.72 -7.50 12.53
C LEU A 51 -6.17 -6.11 12.91
N LEU A 52 -5.92 -5.87 14.20
CA LEU A 52 -5.42 -4.59 14.70
C LEU A 52 -3.95 -4.36 14.36
N GLY A 53 -3.09 -5.35 14.59
CA GLY A 53 -1.65 -5.23 14.35
C GLY A 53 -1.32 -4.92 12.89
N TRP A 54 -1.94 -5.67 11.96
CA TRP A 54 -1.71 -5.44 10.53
C TRP A 54 -2.61 -4.36 9.95
N GLY A 55 -3.82 -4.16 10.51
CA GLY A 55 -4.75 -3.14 10.06
C GLY A 55 -4.20 -1.73 10.23
N ILE A 56 -3.46 -1.47 11.32
CA ILE A 56 -2.80 -0.17 11.54
C ILE A 56 -1.70 0.07 10.50
N GLY A 57 -0.86 -0.93 10.21
CA GLY A 57 0.18 -0.83 9.20
C GLY A 57 -0.39 -0.61 7.79
N LEU A 58 -1.45 -1.33 7.44
CA LEU A 58 -2.16 -1.17 6.17
C LEU A 58 -2.86 0.19 6.07
N ALA A 59 -3.47 0.68 7.15
CA ALA A 59 -4.09 2.00 7.21
C ALA A 59 -3.06 3.12 7.05
N ALA A 60 -1.90 3.01 7.70
CA ALA A 60 -0.79 3.96 7.55
C ALA A 60 -0.26 3.99 6.10
N HIS A 61 -0.08 2.82 5.49
CA HIS A 61 0.37 2.72 4.10
C HIS A 61 -0.69 3.22 3.11
N GLY A 62 -1.95 2.86 3.34
CA GLY A 62 -3.10 3.32 2.57
C GLY A 62 -3.32 4.82 2.67
N PHE A 63 -3.12 5.42 3.84
CA PHE A 63 -3.17 6.87 4.03
C PHE A 63 -2.10 7.57 3.20
N GLY A 64 -0.87 7.05 3.13
CA GLY A 64 0.16 7.59 2.22
C GLY A 64 -0.25 7.56 0.75
N VAL A 65 -0.88 6.48 0.31
CA VAL A 65 -1.34 6.29 -1.08
C VAL A 65 -2.60 7.11 -1.41
N PHE A 66 -3.55 7.24 -0.48
CA PHE A 66 -4.83 7.94 -0.69
C PHE A 66 -4.81 9.43 -0.36
N VAL A 67 -4.01 9.87 0.61
CA VAL A 67 -3.86 11.30 0.96
C VAL A 67 -2.90 12.03 0.02
N GLY A 68 -2.28 11.32 -0.92
CA GLY A 68 -1.49 11.95 -1.96
C GLY A 68 -0.09 12.35 -1.49
N VAL A 69 0.42 11.73 -0.42
CA VAL A 69 1.88 11.67 -0.19
C VAL A 69 2.45 10.65 -1.17
N SER A 70 2.33 10.98 -2.46
CA SER A 70 3.16 10.33 -3.46
C SER A 70 4.60 10.66 -3.05
N PRO A 71 5.49 9.66 -2.85
CA PRO A 71 6.91 9.98 -2.78
C PRO A 71 7.24 10.87 -3.99
N PRO A 72 8.11 11.89 -3.82
CA PRO A 72 8.49 12.77 -4.93
C PRO A 72 8.82 11.88 -6.12
N SER A 73 8.23 12.17 -7.29
CA SER A 73 8.43 11.34 -8.47
C SER A 73 9.93 11.08 -8.65
N GLU A 74 10.31 9.86 -9.03
CA GLU A 74 11.73 9.52 -9.23
C GLU A 74 12.40 10.54 -10.15
N GLU A 75 11.67 11.11 -11.11
CA GLU A 75 12.13 12.23 -11.95
C GLU A 75 12.49 13.51 -11.17
N ARG A 76 11.73 13.92 -10.15
CA ARG A 76 12.11 15.07 -9.31
C ARG A 76 13.38 14.77 -8.54
N ILE A 77 13.48 13.59 -7.93
CA ILE A 77 14.66 13.16 -7.17
C ILE A 77 15.88 13.15 -8.08
N GLN A 78 15.75 12.58 -9.28
CA GLN A 78 16.85 12.53 -10.26
C GLN A 78 17.23 13.92 -10.79
N ARG A 79 16.26 14.81 -11.04
CA ARG A 79 16.54 16.20 -11.42
C ARG A 79 17.27 16.97 -10.33
N GLU A 80 16.89 16.79 -9.07
CA GLU A 80 17.58 17.42 -7.94
C GLU A 80 19.04 16.91 -7.83
N ILE A 81 19.26 15.60 -7.99
CA ILE A 81 20.60 14.98 -8.00
C ILE A 81 21.46 15.51 -9.16
N ASP A 82 20.89 15.58 -10.36
CA ASP A 82 21.57 16.08 -11.57
C ASP A 82 21.84 17.59 -11.54
N ARG A 83 21.07 18.33 -10.74
CA ARG A 83 21.28 19.77 -10.49
C ARG A 83 22.41 19.97 -9.48
N GLY A 84 22.46 19.15 -8.43
CA GLY A 84 23.53 19.16 -7.42
C GLY A 84 24.88 18.66 -7.96
N ARG A 85 24.90 17.79 -8.98
CA ARG A 85 26.14 17.36 -9.67
C ARG A 85 26.72 18.39 -10.64
N ARG A 86 26.00 19.46 -10.96
CA ARG A 86 26.38 20.48 -11.96
C ARG A 86 26.82 21.82 -11.35
N SER A 87 26.83 21.97 -10.02
CA SER A 87 27.44 23.11 -9.30
C SER A 87 28.71 22.67 -8.58
#